data_AF-A0A7K7LY31-F1
#
_entry.id   AF-A0A7K7LY31-F1
#
_cell.length_a   1.000
_cell.length_b   1.000
_cell.length_c   1.000
_cell.angle_alpha   90.00
_cell.angle_beta   90.00
_cell.angle_gamma   90.00
#
_symmetry.space_group_name_H-M   'P 1'
#
loop_
_entity.id
_entity.type
_entity.pdbx_description
1 polymer ?
#
loop_
_entity_poly.entity_id
_entity_poly.type
_entity_poly.pdbx_seq_one_letter_code
_entity_poly.pdbx_strand_id
1 'polypeptide(L)'
;TTGLMDNFTAYFGRVLSNSFYPVLHPAIGVGSAFEGWSPREQDVVYRVLVPMAPPQGHSFHLELDSAGHRHGRNFRVHVQLECTCGREQQAGNMLCFLHHPEEELRSNQDPSPLDTLCTDSYLDVHKTARWFYRLVRAAWPALPQSHNWHLTLLPTRRSCQFKVSNGTDSFRIEVLFGVRRDDSHVFVSSQTREAYTASTTWPESYAVAEAEFFKHIARQAPPDSLHLKCLQFFTRLQLGFSFSTYAIKTIVMHLLNAMPVSSWRRRDLLLRLVDISETLRLCVKAKRLNHFIVGNWRLPVDIILPEDVHRAKTPNLFHHLQQQPAAHRQAICEYRLL
;
A
#
# COMPACT_ATOMS: atom_id res chain seq x y z
N THR A 1 -6.93 -16.18 -3.45
CA THR A 1 -6.02 -15.10 -3.92
C THR A 1 -4.65 -15.18 -3.25
N THR A 2 -4.57 -15.47 -1.95
CA THR A 2 -3.30 -15.73 -1.23
C THR A 2 -2.42 -16.77 -1.94
N GLY A 3 -2.95 -17.95 -2.25
CA GLY A 3 -2.18 -18.99 -2.95
C GLY A 3 -1.68 -18.63 -4.37
N LEU A 4 -2.25 -17.61 -5.02
CA LEU A 4 -1.71 -17.11 -6.30
C LEU A 4 -0.50 -16.20 -6.06
N MET A 5 -0.61 -15.27 -5.12
CA MET A 5 0.50 -14.37 -4.77
C MET A 5 1.65 -15.12 -4.11
N ASP A 6 1.36 -16.13 -3.29
CA ASP A 6 2.39 -16.99 -2.67
C ASP A 6 3.20 -17.75 -3.73
N ASN A 7 2.54 -18.26 -4.77
CA ASN A 7 3.20 -18.91 -5.90
C ASN A 7 4.06 -17.93 -6.71
N PHE A 8 3.56 -16.71 -6.94
CA PHE A 8 4.37 -15.66 -7.56
C PHE A 8 5.59 -15.31 -6.71
N THR A 9 5.44 -15.13 -5.41
CA THR A 9 6.57 -14.85 -4.50
C THR A 9 7.59 -15.96 -4.51
N ALA A 10 7.16 -17.23 -4.44
CA ALA A 10 8.07 -18.38 -4.49
C ALA A 10 8.81 -18.46 -5.83
N TYR A 11 8.11 -18.23 -6.95
CA TYR A 11 8.71 -18.24 -8.27
C TYR A 11 9.69 -17.08 -8.46
N PHE A 12 9.30 -15.85 -8.10
CA PHE A 12 10.17 -14.68 -8.17
C PHE A 12 11.38 -14.82 -7.25
N GLY A 13 11.21 -15.37 -6.06
CA GLY A 13 12.33 -15.66 -5.15
C GLY A 13 13.38 -16.58 -5.79
N ARG A 14 12.96 -17.54 -6.64
CA ARG A 14 13.88 -18.42 -7.38
C ARG A 14 14.49 -17.75 -8.61
N VAL A 15 13.69 -17.00 -9.38
CA VAL A 15 14.16 -16.37 -10.62
C VAL A 15 15.09 -15.19 -10.33
N LEU A 16 14.85 -14.47 -9.24
CA LEU A 16 15.61 -13.27 -8.88
C LEU A 16 16.77 -13.56 -7.92
N SER A 17 16.93 -14.79 -7.42
CA SER A 17 17.92 -15.12 -6.37
C SER A 17 19.36 -14.80 -6.74
N ASN A 18 19.69 -14.85 -8.04
CA ASN A 18 21.03 -14.59 -8.58
C ASN A 18 21.05 -13.38 -9.53
N SER A 19 20.02 -12.52 -9.46
CA SER A 19 19.93 -11.32 -10.29
C SER A 19 20.30 -10.08 -9.47
N PHE A 20 20.59 -8.98 -10.16
CA PHE A 20 20.77 -7.68 -9.51
C PHE A 20 19.47 -6.91 -9.37
N TYR A 21 18.30 -7.53 -9.53
CA TYR A 21 17.01 -6.86 -9.34
C TYR A 21 16.58 -6.83 -7.86
N PRO A 22 15.73 -5.86 -7.45
CA PRO A 22 15.24 -5.78 -6.08
C PRO A 22 14.65 -7.09 -5.58
N VAL A 23 15.03 -7.48 -4.37
CA VAL A 23 14.52 -8.69 -3.71
C VAL A 23 13.07 -8.44 -3.31
N LEU A 24 12.16 -9.27 -3.80
CA LEU A 24 10.73 -9.17 -3.53
C LEU A 24 10.36 -10.05 -2.34
N HIS A 25 9.83 -9.45 -1.29
CA HIS A 25 9.31 -10.17 -0.13
C HIS A 25 7.84 -10.59 -0.31
N PRO A 26 7.32 -11.48 0.56
CA PRO A 26 5.91 -11.87 0.53
C PRO A 26 4.97 -10.67 0.51
N ALA A 27 3.97 -10.75 -0.37
CA ALA A 27 3.02 -9.69 -0.58
C ALA A 27 2.13 -9.50 0.66
N ILE A 28 1.95 -8.26 1.10
CA ILE A 28 1.11 -7.88 2.23
C ILE A 28 -0.25 -7.45 1.71
N GLY A 29 -1.31 -8.16 2.09
CA GLY A 29 -2.69 -7.78 1.76
C GLY A 29 -3.09 -6.49 2.46
N VAL A 30 -3.54 -5.49 1.70
CA VAL A 30 -3.96 -4.17 2.22
C VAL A 30 -5.29 -3.73 1.64
N GLY A 31 -6.01 -2.87 2.36
CA GLY A 31 -7.29 -2.33 1.90
C GLY A 31 -8.47 -3.27 2.06
N SER A 32 -9.60 -2.87 1.49
CA SER A 32 -10.93 -3.38 1.85
C SER A 32 -11.13 -4.90 1.68
N ALA A 33 -10.45 -5.51 0.70
CA ALA A 33 -10.54 -6.94 0.44
C ALA A 33 -9.90 -7.78 1.55
N PHE A 34 -8.76 -7.34 2.08
CA PHE A 34 -8.00 -8.04 3.12
C PHE A 34 -8.40 -7.62 4.54
N GLU A 35 -8.92 -6.40 4.68
CA GLU A 35 -9.46 -5.87 5.93
C GLU A 35 -10.92 -6.32 6.18
N GLY A 36 -11.53 -7.06 5.25
CA GLY A 36 -12.83 -7.74 5.45
C GLY A 36 -14.07 -6.86 5.28
N TRP A 37 -13.95 -5.64 4.76
CA TRP A 37 -15.07 -4.69 4.61
C TRP A 37 -15.38 -4.29 3.16
N SER A 38 -14.95 -5.08 2.17
CA SER A 38 -15.20 -4.76 0.75
C SER A 38 -16.68 -4.45 0.43
N PRO A 39 -16.98 -3.36 -0.30
CA PRO A 39 -18.35 -2.91 -0.53
C PRO A 39 -19.16 -3.84 -1.45
N ARG A 40 -18.54 -4.51 -2.43
CA ARG A 40 -19.20 -5.42 -3.39
C ARG A 40 -18.35 -6.64 -3.66
N GLU A 41 -18.97 -7.81 -3.82
CA GLU A 41 -18.25 -9.06 -4.15
C GLU A 41 -17.82 -9.14 -5.63
N GLN A 42 -18.58 -8.52 -6.54
CA GLN A 42 -18.36 -8.65 -8.00
C GLN A 42 -17.27 -7.71 -8.58
N ASP A 43 -16.79 -6.73 -7.82
CA ASP A 43 -15.80 -5.72 -8.28
C ASP A 43 -14.66 -5.52 -7.26
N VAL A 44 -14.36 -6.54 -6.45
CA VAL A 44 -13.28 -6.46 -5.47
C VAL A 44 -11.93 -6.30 -6.19
N VAL A 45 -11.22 -5.23 -5.85
CA VAL A 45 -9.81 -5.07 -6.19
C VAL A 45 -8.99 -5.53 -4.99
N TYR A 46 -8.29 -6.65 -5.16
CA TYR A 46 -7.33 -7.15 -4.18
C TYR A 46 -6.05 -6.35 -4.27
N ARG A 47 -5.85 -5.44 -3.32
CA ARG A 47 -4.63 -4.63 -3.24
C ARG A 47 -3.59 -5.33 -2.38
N VAL A 48 -2.40 -5.45 -2.92
CA VAL A 48 -1.25 -6.04 -2.22
C VAL A 48 -0.06 -5.10 -2.33
N LEU A 49 0.66 -4.95 -1.22
CA LEU A 49 1.93 -4.25 -1.18
C LEU A 49 3.05 -5.28 -1.19
N VAL A 50 3.94 -5.24 -2.18
CA VAL A 50 5.13 -6.08 -2.28
C VAL A 50 6.32 -5.29 -1.71
N PRO A 51 6.86 -5.69 -0.54
CA PRO A 51 8.05 -5.07 0.00
C PRO A 51 9.26 -5.39 -0.87
N MET A 52 10.08 -4.38 -1.14
CA MET A 52 11.34 -4.51 -1.89
C MET A 52 12.52 -4.23 -0.96
N ALA A 53 13.50 -5.12 -1.04
CA ALA A 53 14.82 -4.94 -0.42
C ALA A 53 15.88 -4.73 -1.51
N PRO A 54 16.99 -4.05 -1.19
CA PRO A 54 18.04 -3.83 -2.16
C PRO A 54 18.66 -5.17 -2.63
N PRO A 55 19.05 -5.26 -3.90
CA PRO A 55 19.82 -6.39 -4.41
C PRO A 55 21.24 -6.42 -3.82
N GLN A 56 21.96 -7.51 -4.06
CA GLN A 56 23.36 -7.62 -3.66
C GLN A 56 24.22 -6.51 -4.29
N GLY A 57 25.16 -5.97 -3.51
CA GLY A 57 26.03 -4.86 -3.94
C GLY A 57 25.32 -3.51 -4.05
N HIS A 58 24.11 -3.37 -3.50
CA HIS A 58 23.35 -2.13 -3.49
C HIS A 58 22.76 -1.88 -2.10
N SER A 59 22.51 -0.62 -1.79
CA SER A 59 21.76 -0.17 -0.63
C SER A 59 20.63 0.78 -1.03
N PHE A 60 19.53 0.75 -0.28
CA PHE A 60 18.43 1.70 -0.42
C PHE A 60 18.45 2.69 0.74
N HIS A 61 18.55 3.98 0.42
CA HIS A 61 18.49 5.07 1.38
C HIS A 61 17.21 5.88 1.15
N LEU A 62 16.43 6.07 2.21
CA LEU A 62 15.19 6.84 2.15
C LEU A 62 15.47 8.31 2.44
N GLU A 63 15.28 9.15 1.44
CA GLU A 63 15.44 10.61 1.57
C GLU A 63 14.08 11.28 1.62
N LEU A 64 13.80 12.04 2.69
CA LEU A 64 12.58 12.82 2.80
C LEU A 64 12.65 14.03 1.86
N ASP A 65 11.62 14.21 1.04
CA ASP A 65 11.50 15.38 0.17
C ASP A 65 11.20 16.64 1.00
N SER A 66 12.14 17.58 0.99
CA SER A 66 12.05 18.83 1.73
C SER A 66 11.02 19.81 1.15
N ALA A 67 10.63 19.64 -0.12
CA ALA A 67 9.65 20.51 -0.80
C ALA A 67 8.18 20.24 -0.42
N GLY A 68 7.88 19.17 0.34
CA GLY A 68 6.56 18.55 0.40
C GLY A 68 5.60 18.91 1.54
N HIS A 69 5.85 19.96 2.34
CA HIS A 69 5.07 20.22 3.56
C HIS A 69 3.55 20.47 3.34
N ARG A 70 3.11 20.78 2.12
CA ARG A 70 1.68 21.03 1.80
C ARG A 70 0.90 19.79 1.38
N HIS A 71 1.58 18.78 0.83
CA HIS A 71 0.94 17.64 0.16
C HIS A 71 1.24 16.31 0.85
N GLY A 72 1.94 16.35 1.98
CA GLY A 72 2.27 15.24 2.86
C GLY A 72 3.67 14.66 2.63
N ARG A 73 3.98 13.59 3.36
CA ARG A 73 5.34 13.06 3.47
C ARG A 73 5.67 12.22 2.23
N ASN A 74 6.54 12.76 1.39
CA ASN A 74 7.04 12.12 0.19
C ASN A 74 8.52 11.82 0.37
N PHE A 75 8.97 10.69 -0.19
CA PHE A 75 10.36 10.28 -0.14
C PHE A 75 10.90 10.05 -1.54
N ARG A 76 12.22 9.96 -1.64
CA ARG A 76 12.92 9.35 -2.76
C ARG A 76 13.73 8.18 -2.23
N VAL A 77 13.83 7.12 -3.02
CA VAL A 77 14.65 5.94 -2.69
C VAL A 77 15.95 6.09 -3.45
N HIS A 78 17.00 6.56 -2.78
CA HIS A 78 18.34 6.65 -3.35
C HIS A 78 18.97 5.25 -3.36
N VAL A 79 19.47 4.85 -4.51
CA VAL A 79 20.14 3.56 -4.71
C VAL A 79 21.64 3.82 -4.80
N GLN A 80 22.40 3.24 -3.87
CA GLN A 80 23.84 3.41 -3.83
C GLN A 80 24.53 2.05 -4.03
N LEU A 81 25.65 2.05 -4.76
CA LEU A 81 26.49 0.88 -4.93
C LEU A 81 27.36 0.64 -3.70
N GLU A 82 27.48 -0.64 -3.33
CA GLU A 82 28.38 -1.10 -2.28
C GLU A 82 29.47 -1.99 -2.88
N CYS A 83 30.68 -1.91 -2.32
CA CYS A 83 31.78 -2.76 -2.74
C CYS A 83 31.52 -4.23 -2.37
N THR A 84 31.67 -5.12 -3.35
CA THR A 84 31.47 -6.57 -3.18
C THR A 84 32.75 -7.40 -3.37
N CYS A 85 33.92 -6.80 -3.56
CA CYS A 85 35.18 -7.51 -3.83
C CYS A 85 35.55 -8.55 -2.75
N GLY A 86 35.18 -8.32 -1.49
CA GLY A 86 35.40 -9.30 -0.43
C GLY A 86 34.52 -10.56 -0.56
N ARG A 87 33.35 -10.46 -1.21
CA ARG A 87 32.40 -11.56 -1.44
C ARG A 87 32.57 -12.24 -2.79
N GLU A 88 33.10 -11.52 -3.77
CA GLU A 88 33.46 -12.00 -5.10
C GLU A 88 34.35 -13.25 -5.05
N GLN A 89 35.32 -13.26 -4.12
CA GLN A 89 36.25 -14.39 -3.91
C GLN A 89 35.60 -15.68 -3.39
N GLN A 90 34.37 -15.61 -2.85
CA GLN A 90 33.65 -16.77 -2.29
C GLN A 90 32.53 -17.28 -3.20
N ALA A 91 31.95 -16.42 -4.04
CA ALA A 91 30.77 -16.73 -4.84
C ALA A 91 31.04 -16.96 -6.34
N GLY A 92 32.26 -16.68 -6.83
CA GLY A 92 32.75 -17.05 -8.17
C GLY A 92 32.03 -16.46 -9.39
N ASN A 93 30.83 -15.91 -9.23
CA ASN A 93 29.91 -15.56 -10.32
C ASN A 93 29.41 -14.10 -10.27
N MET A 94 29.98 -13.23 -9.43
CA MET A 94 29.56 -11.82 -9.33
C MET A 94 30.78 -10.89 -9.36
N LEU A 95 30.84 -10.03 -10.36
CA LEU A 95 31.85 -8.98 -10.49
C LEU A 95 31.42 -7.73 -9.73
N CYS A 96 32.37 -7.07 -9.06
CA CYS A 96 32.09 -5.82 -8.36
C CYS A 96 31.84 -4.64 -9.31
N PHE A 97 30.63 -4.06 -9.24
CA PHE A 97 30.25 -2.87 -10.03
C PHE A 97 31.13 -1.64 -9.81
N LEU A 98 31.85 -1.53 -8.69
CA LEU A 98 32.70 -0.38 -8.37
C LEU A 98 34.14 -0.51 -8.88
N HIS A 99 34.63 -1.74 -9.10
CA HIS A 99 36.06 -1.99 -9.33
C HIS A 99 36.37 -2.73 -10.63
N HIS A 100 35.36 -3.26 -11.32
CA HIS A 100 35.50 -3.82 -12.67
C HIS A 100 35.12 -2.79 -13.75
N PRO A 101 35.78 -2.83 -14.92
CA PRO A 101 35.43 -1.97 -16.05
C PRO A 101 34.05 -2.31 -16.62
N GLU A 102 33.37 -1.29 -17.16
CA GLU A 102 31.99 -1.40 -17.63
C GLU A 102 31.81 -2.42 -18.76
N GLU A 103 32.80 -2.58 -19.64
CA GLU A 103 32.77 -3.54 -20.75
C GLU A 103 32.75 -4.99 -20.26
N GLU A 104 33.49 -5.27 -19.19
CA GLU A 104 33.55 -6.59 -18.56
C GLU A 104 32.23 -6.89 -17.85
N LEU A 105 31.68 -5.91 -17.13
CA LEU A 105 30.40 -6.01 -16.44
C LEU A 105 29.26 -6.31 -17.44
N ARG A 106 29.19 -5.57 -18.56
CA ARG A 106 28.14 -5.74 -19.59
C ARG A 106 28.17 -7.10 -20.29
N SER A 107 29.34 -7.74 -20.34
CA SER A 107 29.53 -9.01 -21.05
C SER A 107 29.32 -10.22 -20.14
N ASN A 108 29.61 -10.08 -18.85
CA ASN A 108 29.68 -11.21 -17.92
C ASN A 108 28.56 -11.25 -16.88
N GLN A 109 27.76 -10.19 -16.73
CA GLN A 109 26.67 -10.18 -15.76
C GLN A 109 25.49 -9.24 -16.12
N ASP A 110 24.38 -9.39 -15.41
CA ASP A 110 23.19 -8.55 -15.60
C ASP A 110 23.48 -7.05 -15.31
N PRO A 111 22.79 -6.12 -16.00
CA PRO A 111 22.97 -4.69 -15.77
C PRO A 111 22.52 -4.26 -14.36
N SER A 112 23.12 -3.18 -13.86
CA SER A 112 22.75 -2.64 -12.54
C SER A 112 21.30 -2.11 -12.54
N PRO A 113 20.59 -2.18 -11.40
CA PRO A 113 19.41 -1.37 -11.11
C PRO A 113 19.56 0.11 -11.45
N LEU A 114 20.78 0.66 -11.34
CA LEU A 114 21.03 2.07 -11.66
C LEU A 114 20.74 2.35 -13.13
N ASP A 115 21.07 1.43 -14.02
CA ASP A 115 20.86 1.57 -15.46
C ASP A 115 19.44 1.19 -15.88
N THR A 116 18.80 0.28 -15.14
CA THR A 116 17.53 -0.35 -15.54
C THR A 116 16.30 0.20 -14.83
N LEU A 117 16.38 0.41 -13.52
CA LEU A 117 15.26 0.76 -12.65
C LEU A 117 15.34 2.17 -12.07
N CYS A 118 16.51 2.83 -12.13
CA CYS A 118 16.69 4.15 -11.53
C CYS A 118 16.69 5.28 -12.57
N THR A 119 16.43 6.50 -12.11
CA THR A 119 16.64 7.76 -12.84
C THR A 119 17.58 8.62 -11.98
N ASP A 120 18.76 8.95 -12.51
CA ASP A 120 19.84 9.70 -11.83
C ASP A 120 20.35 9.13 -10.49
N SER A 121 20.08 7.84 -10.18
CA SER A 121 20.33 7.12 -8.90
C SER A 121 19.13 7.01 -7.93
N TYR A 122 17.94 7.48 -8.33
CA TYR A 122 16.72 7.25 -7.56
C TYR A 122 15.86 6.17 -8.19
N LEU A 123 15.36 5.24 -7.38
CA LEU A 123 14.47 4.18 -7.86
C LEU A 123 13.22 4.78 -8.51
N ASP A 124 13.02 4.47 -9.78
CA ASP A 124 11.93 5.02 -10.57
C ASP A 124 10.72 4.08 -10.51
N VAL A 125 9.60 4.61 -10.03
CA VAL A 125 8.35 3.86 -9.87
C VAL A 125 7.81 3.35 -11.21
N HIS A 126 7.94 4.13 -12.29
CA HIS A 126 7.45 3.72 -13.60
C HIS A 126 8.31 2.61 -14.21
N LYS A 127 9.64 2.71 -14.07
CA LYS A 127 10.56 1.64 -14.51
C LYS A 127 10.34 0.37 -13.69
N THR A 128 10.18 0.49 -12.37
CA THR A 128 9.88 -0.63 -11.46
C THR A 128 8.57 -1.33 -11.82
N ALA A 129 7.47 -0.58 -12.01
CA ALA A 129 6.19 -1.16 -12.43
C ALA A 129 6.28 -1.84 -13.80
N ARG A 130 6.98 -1.24 -14.77
CA ARG A 130 7.19 -1.84 -16.08
C ARG A 130 8.01 -3.13 -16.01
N TRP A 131 9.04 -3.17 -15.18
CA TRP A 131 9.85 -4.35 -14.96
C TRP A 131 9.00 -5.48 -14.35
N PHE A 132 8.27 -5.21 -13.27
CA PHE A 132 7.42 -6.21 -12.63
C PHE A 132 6.31 -6.71 -13.55
N TYR A 133 5.73 -5.84 -14.38
CA TYR A 133 4.77 -6.23 -15.42
C TYR A 133 5.36 -7.27 -16.37
N ARG A 134 6.59 -7.06 -16.84
CA ARG A 134 7.29 -8.00 -17.73
C ARG A 134 7.59 -9.31 -17.00
N LEU A 135 7.99 -9.23 -15.73
CA LEU A 135 8.27 -10.38 -14.89
C LEU A 135 7.03 -11.26 -14.69
N VAL A 136 5.88 -10.68 -14.35
CA VAL A 136 4.60 -11.41 -14.23
C VAL A 136 4.20 -12.06 -15.56
N ARG A 137 4.33 -11.32 -16.67
CA ARG A 137 3.99 -11.85 -18.00
C ARG A 137 4.85 -13.06 -18.38
N ALA A 138 6.15 -12.99 -18.08
CA ALA A 138 7.10 -14.06 -18.37
C ALA A 138 6.89 -15.27 -17.44
N ALA A 139 6.53 -15.03 -16.17
CA ALA A 139 6.31 -16.08 -15.19
C ALA A 139 4.97 -16.80 -15.34
N TRP A 140 3.94 -16.13 -15.88
CA TRP A 140 2.58 -16.67 -15.93
C TRP A 140 2.49 -18.09 -16.52
N PRO A 141 3.09 -18.40 -17.69
CA PRO A 141 3.00 -19.74 -18.28
C PRO A 141 3.63 -20.84 -17.42
N ALA A 142 4.55 -20.50 -16.52
CA ALA A 142 5.22 -21.45 -15.64
C ALA A 142 4.40 -21.77 -14.37
N LEU A 143 3.33 -21.02 -14.10
CA LEU A 143 2.50 -21.23 -12.92
C LEU A 143 1.39 -22.25 -13.18
N PRO A 144 1.09 -23.14 -12.20
CA PRO A 144 -0.02 -24.10 -12.32
C PRO A 144 -1.37 -23.45 -12.61
N GLN A 145 -1.58 -22.22 -12.12
CA GLN A 145 -2.82 -21.48 -12.31
C GLN A 145 -3.09 -21.12 -13.78
N SER A 146 -2.06 -21.07 -14.63
CA SER A 146 -2.20 -20.71 -16.04
C SER A 146 -3.00 -21.70 -16.86
N HIS A 147 -3.15 -22.95 -16.39
CA HIS A 147 -3.93 -23.98 -17.08
C HIS A 147 -5.43 -23.69 -17.09
N ASN A 148 -5.95 -23.11 -16.00
CA ASN A 148 -7.39 -22.91 -15.80
C ASN A 148 -7.80 -21.45 -15.74
N TRP A 149 -6.83 -20.53 -15.72
CA TRP A 149 -7.08 -19.10 -15.63
C TRP A 149 -6.35 -18.34 -16.72
N HIS A 150 -6.98 -17.27 -17.20
CA HIS A 150 -6.40 -16.31 -18.12
C HIS A 150 -5.99 -15.06 -17.38
N LEU A 151 -4.73 -14.65 -17.59
CA LEU A 151 -4.19 -13.39 -17.08
C LEU A 151 -4.36 -12.29 -18.13
N THR A 152 -5.06 -11.22 -17.77
CA THR A 152 -5.13 -9.97 -18.52
C THR A 152 -4.42 -8.89 -17.75
N LEU A 153 -3.33 -8.37 -18.30
CA LEU A 153 -2.59 -7.27 -17.71
C LEU A 153 -3.28 -5.94 -18.05
N LEU A 154 -3.40 -5.04 -17.07
CA LEU A 154 -4.09 -3.76 -17.20
C LEU A 154 -3.07 -2.60 -17.20
N PRO A 155 -3.27 -1.55 -18.01
CA PRO A 155 -2.30 -0.47 -18.14
C PRO A 155 -2.32 0.43 -16.90
N THR A 156 -1.22 0.43 -16.16
CA THR A 156 -1.01 1.29 -14.99
C THR A 156 0.44 1.80 -14.97
N ARG A 157 0.66 3.05 -14.53
CA ARG A 157 1.99 3.67 -14.53
C ARG A 157 2.77 3.44 -13.23
N ARG A 158 2.08 3.42 -12.09
CA ARG A 158 2.71 3.35 -10.76
C ARG A 158 2.35 2.12 -9.92
N SER A 159 1.50 1.27 -10.47
CA SER A 159 1.14 -0.03 -9.89
C SER A 159 1.18 -1.05 -11.01
N CYS A 160 1.08 -2.33 -10.67
CA CYS A 160 0.82 -3.39 -11.65
C CYS A 160 -0.56 -3.96 -11.38
N GLN A 161 -1.49 -3.70 -12.29
CA GLN A 161 -2.83 -4.24 -12.18
C GLN A 161 -3.04 -5.37 -13.17
N PHE A 162 -3.68 -6.44 -12.72
CA PHE A 162 -4.04 -7.55 -13.58
C PHE A 162 -5.38 -8.16 -13.17
N LYS A 163 -6.09 -8.67 -14.18
CA LYS A 163 -7.32 -9.43 -14.04
C LYS A 163 -7.01 -10.89 -14.31
N VAL A 164 -7.49 -11.78 -13.47
CA VAL A 164 -7.39 -13.22 -13.66
C VAL A 164 -8.81 -13.76 -13.79
N SER A 165 -9.11 -14.51 -14.86
CA SER A 165 -10.45 -15.04 -15.12
C SER A 165 -10.45 -16.45 -15.70
N ASN A 166 -11.41 -17.29 -15.30
CA ASN A 166 -11.60 -18.66 -15.82
C ASN A 166 -12.91 -18.82 -16.62
N GLY A 167 -13.55 -17.72 -17.01
CA GLY A 167 -14.82 -17.69 -17.75
C GLY A 167 -16.06 -17.51 -16.86
N THR A 168 -16.06 -18.06 -15.64
CA THR A 168 -17.13 -17.87 -14.65
C THR A 168 -16.80 -16.77 -13.66
N ASP A 169 -15.58 -16.80 -13.15
CA ASP A 169 -15.09 -15.94 -12.10
C ASP A 169 -14.02 -15.00 -12.66
N SER A 170 -13.97 -13.80 -12.09
CA SER A 170 -12.84 -12.92 -12.33
C SER A 170 -12.51 -12.09 -11.11
N PHE A 171 -11.22 -11.92 -10.86
CA PHE A 171 -10.75 -11.04 -9.80
C PHE A 171 -9.68 -10.09 -10.33
N ARG A 172 -9.69 -8.86 -9.81
CA ARG A 172 -8.70 -7.84 -10.12
C ARG A 172 -7.71 -7.76 -8.97
N ILE A 173 -6.43 -7.79 -9.29
CA ILE A 173 -5.33 -7.62 -8.33
C ILE A 173 -4.59 -6.35 -8.71
N GLU A 174 -4.28 -5.54 -7.73
CA GLU A 174 -3.43 -4.36 -7.87
C GLU A 174 -2.21 -4.53 -6.95
N VAL A 175 -1.04 -4.61 -7.57
CA VAL A 175 0.25 -4.71 -6.89
C VAL A 175 0.86 -3.33 -6.77
N LEU A 176 1.10 -2.94 -5.52
CA LEU A 176 1.87 -1.76 -5.13
C LEU A 176 3.26 -2.23 -4.69
N PHE A 177 4.26 -1.39 -4.93
CA PHE A 177 5.63 -1.63 -4.46
C PHE A 177 5.88 -0.76 -3.24
N GLY A 178 6.69 -1.24 -2.30
CA GLY A 178 7.09 -0.41 -1.18
C GLY A 178 8.46 -0.76 -0.64
N VAL A 179 9.19 0.26 -0.17
CA VAL A 179 10.39 0.08 0.64
C VAL A 179 9.98 0.33 2.09
N ARG A 180 10.32 -0.59 2.98
CA ARG A 180 9.96 -0.48 4.40
C ARG A 180 10.74 0.68 5.01
N ARG A 181 10.07 1.50 5.81
CA ARG A 181 10.73 2.53 6.58
C ARG A 181 11.15 1.95 7.92
N ASP A 182 12.46 1.78 8.10
CA ASP A 182 13.04 1.13 9.27
C ASP A 182 12.40 -0.26 9.50
N ASP A 183 12.39 -0.77 10.73
CA ASP A 183 11.66 -1.98 11.09
C ASP A 183 10.22 -1.70 11.55
N SER A 184 9.50 -0.88 10.78
CA SER A 184 8.14 -0.43 11.12
C SER A 184 7.05 -0.95 10.15
N HIS A 185 5.78 -0.70 10.49
CA HIS A 185 4.63 -0.94 9.61
C HIS A 185 4.37 0.22 8.62
N VAL A 186 5.32 1.14 8.47
CA VAL A 186 5.23 2.27 7.53
C VAL A 186 6.11 1.98 6.32
N PHE A 187 5.59 2.30 5.13
CA PHE A 187 6.28 2.07 3.87
C PHE A 187 6.29 3.35 3.05
N VAL A 188 7.35 3.56 2.27
CA VAL A 188 7.29 4.49 1.13
C VAL A 188 6.84 3.66 -0.07
N SER A 189 5.74 4.06 -0.70
CA SER A 189 5.04 3.20 -1.65
C SER A 189 4.94 3.82 -3.03
N SER A 190 4.71 2.98 -4.03
CA SER A 190 4.44 3.41 -5.39
C SER A 190 3.05 4.04 -5.58
N GLN A 191 2.23 4.10 -4.51
CA GLN A 191 0.87 4.60 -4.56
C GLN A 191 0.82 6.05 -5.04
N THR A 192 -0.05 6.32 -6.01
CA THR A 192 -0.30 7.68 -6.49
C THR A 192 -1.03 8.47 -5.42
N ARG A 193 -0.52 9.67 -5.13
CA ARG A 193 -1.17 10.61 -4.19
C ARG A 193 -1.86 11.77 -4.91
N GLU A 194 -1.33 12.19 -6.06
CA GLU A 194 -1.82 13.33 -6.84
C GLU A 194 -1.74 13.04 -8.35
N ALA A 195 -2.44 13.82 -9.16
CA ALA A 195 -2.49 13.64 -10.61
C ALA A 195 -1.10 13.74 -11.28
N TYR A 196 -0.17 14.48 -10.68
CA TYR A 196 1.20 14.64 -11.16
C TYR A 196 2.22 14.35 -10.06
N THR A 197 2.43 13.06 -9.74
CA THR A 197 3.54 12.61 -8.89
C THR A 197 4.73 12.28 -9.79
N ALA A 198 5.91 12.85 -9.52
CA ALA A 198 7.13 12.54 -10.30
C ALA A 198 7.49 11.05 -10.19
N SER A 199 8.15 10.48 -11.21
CA SER A 199 8.40 9.03 -11.28
C SER A 199 9.33 8.53 -10.17
N THR A 200 10.20 9.38 -9.62
CA THR A 200 11.12 9.07 -8.52
C THR A 200 10.55 9.39 -7.13
N THR A 201 9.33 9.93 -7.04
CA THR A 201 8.68 10.23 -5.75
C THR A 201 7.93 9.02 -5.20
N TRP A 202 8.20 8.63 -3.95
CA TRP A 202 7.56 7.53 -3.24
C TRP A 202 6.78 8.09 -2.04
N PRO A 203 5.45 8.28 -2.13
CA PRO A 203 4.66 8.75 -0.99
C PRO A 203 4.69 7.78 0.19
N GLU A 204 4.78 8.33 1.41
CA GLU A 204 4.63 7.54 2.63
C GLU A 204 3.20 6.99 2.73
N SER A 205 3.09 5.69 3.02
CA SER A 205 1.85 4.93 3.11
C SER A 205 1.75 4.24 4.46
N TYR A 206 0.55 4.31 5.02
CA TYR A 206 0.20 3.72 6.31
C TYR A 206 -0.72 2.50 6.16
N ALA A 207 -0.94 2.02 4.93
CA ALA A 207 -1.90 0.96 4.64
C ALA A 207 -1.59 -0.36 5.38
N VAL A 208 -0.30 -0.66 5.59
CA VAL A 208 0.09 -1.84 6.40
C VAL A 208 -0.22 -1.64 7.88
N ALA A 209 0.09 -0.47 8.46
CA ALA A 209 -0.28 -0.14 9.83
C ALA A 209 -1.82 -0.17 10.05
N GLU A 210 -2.60 0.29 9.06
CA GLU A 210 -4.06 0.18 9.10
C GLU A 210 -4.54 -1.27 9.04
N ALA A 211 -3.93 -2.10 8.19
CA ALA A 211 -4.22 -3.53 8.12
C ALA A 211 -3.88 -4.24 9.45
N GLU A 212 -2.75 -3.91 10.07
CA GLU A 212 -2.40 -4.40 11.42
C GLU A 212 -3.40 -3.95 12.47
N PHE A 213 -3.92 -2.72 12.41
CA PHE A 213 -5.00 -2.29 13.29
C PHE A 213 -6.26 -3.16 13.14
N PHE A 214 -6.71 -3.43 11.91
CA PHE A 214 -7.87 -4.30 11.71
C PHE A 214 -7.61 -5.75 12.17
N LYS A 215 -6.39 -6.28 11.98
CA LYS A 215 -6.00 -7.59 12.53
C LYS A 215 -6.04 -7.59 14.06
N HIS A 216 -5.54 -6.53 14.69
CA HIS A 216 -5.57 -6.35 16.14
C HIS A 216 -7.01 -6.36 16.67
N ILE A 217 -7.92 -5.62 16.04
CA ILE A 217 -9.34 -5.60 16.37
C ILE A 217 -9.97 -6.99 16.17
N ALA A 218 -9.68 -7.67 15.05
CA ALA A 218 -10.22 -8.98 14.76
C ALA A 218 -9.84 -10.05 15.79
N ARG A 219 -8.61 -10.00 16.34
CA ARG A 219 -8.15 -10.90 17.41
C ARG A 219 -8.96 -10.77 18.71
N GLN A 220 -9.55 -9.61 18.95
CA GLN A 220 -10.31 -9.29 20.17
C GLN A 220 -11.82 -9.28 19.95
N ALA A 221 -12.26 -9.35 18.70
CA ALA A 221 -13.66 -9.25 18.35
C ALA A 221 -14.43 -10.49 18.81
N PRO A 222 -15.59 -10.32 19.48
CA PRO A 222 -16.46 -11.47 19.73
C PRO A 222 -16.98 -12.05 18.40
N PRO A 223 -17.34 -13.35 18.34
CA PRO A 223 -17.78 -13.99 17.10
C PRO A 223 -18.98 -13.32 16.40
N ASP A 224 -19.82 -12.62 17.17
CA ASP A 224 -21.00 -11.89 16.69
C ASP A 224 -20.75 -10.39 16.44
N SER A 225 -19.48 -9.96 16.38
CA SER A 225 -19.13 -8.56 16.10
C SER A 225 -19.50 -8.15 14.69
N LEU A 226 -20.08 -6.96 14.56
CA LEU A 226 -20.59 -6.38 13.32
C LEU A 226 -19.85 -5.12 12.88
N HIS A 227 -18.68 -4.80 13.46
CA HIS A 227 -17.91 -3.59 13.12
C HIS A 227 -17.60 -3.47 11.62
N LEU A 228 -17.20 -4.56 10.95
CA LEU A 228 -17.00 -4.56 9.50
C LEU A 228 -18.30 -4.44 8.72
N LYS A 229 -19.42 -4.94 9.26
CA LYS A 229 -20.75 -4.82 8.63
C LYS A 229 -21.24 -3.37 8.68
N CYS A 230 -20.97 -2.64 9.76
CA CYS A 230 -21.21 -1.19 9.84
C CYS A 230 -20.42 -0.43 8.77
N LEU A 231 -19.12 -0.73 8.62
CA LEU A 231 -18.29 -0.11 7.58
C LEU A 231 -18.76 -0.46 6.16
N GLN A 232 -19.14 -1.73 5.92
CA GLN A 232 -19.72 -2.18 4.65
C GLN A 232 -21.02 -1.45 4.32
N PHE A 233 -21.87 -1.19 5.31
CA PHE A 233 -23.13 -0.48 5.13
C PHE A 233 -22.89 0.92 4.54
N PHE A 234 -22.04 1.73 5.19
CA PHE A 234 -21.76 3.08 4.72
C PHE A 234 -21.01 3.11 3.38
N THR A 235 -20.06 2.21 3.16
CA THR A 235 -19.32 2.16 1.88
C THR A 235 -20.21 1.76 0.70
N ARG A 236 -21.30 1.02 0.94
CA ARG A 236 -22.33 0.72 -0.08
C ARG A 236 -23.28 1.88 -0.31
N LEU A 237 -23.66 2.61 0.74
CA LEU A 237 -24.53 3.78 0.64
C LEU A 237 -23.88 4.94 -0.12
N GLN A 238 -22.55 5.03 -0.11
CA GLN A 238 -21.77 6.12 -0.72
C GLN A 238 -21.90 6.29 -2.24
N LEU A 239 -22.67 5.46 -2.95
CA LEU A 239 -22.92 5.62 -4.39
C LEU A 239 -23.67 6.93 -4.65
N GLY A 240 -22.95 8.01 -4.95
CA GLY A 240 -23.49 9.34 -5.23
C GLY A 240 -23.17 10.42 -4.20
N PHE A 241 -22.42 10.10 -3.14
CA PHE A 241 -21.97 11.06 -2.13
C PHE A 241 -20.50 11.46 -2.36
N SER A 242 -20.13 12.68 -1.96
CA SER A 242 -18.77 13.23 -2.05
C SER A 242 -17.79 12.66 -1.01
N PHE A 243 -18.28 11.87 -0.05
CA PHE A 243 -17.43 11.23 0.96
C PHE A 243 -16.69 10.02 0.39
N SER A 244 -15.38 9.97 0.61
CA SER A 244 -14.59 8.80 0.24
C SER A 244 -14.83 7.63 1.18
N THR A 245 -14.66 6.41 0.67
CA THR A 245 -14.66 5.18 1.48
C THR A 245 -13.57 5.21 2.56
N TYR A 246 -12.44 5.85 2.27
CA TYR A 246 -11.34 6.05 3.20
C TYR A 246 -11.71 6.97 4.38
N ALA A 247 -12.56 7.99 4.18
CA ALA A 247 -13.04 8.84 5.27
C ALA A 247 -13.90 8.05 6.26
N ILE A 248 -14.81 7.20 5.76
CA ILE A 248 -15.63 6.32 6.63
C ILE A 248 -14.77 5.28 7.33
N LYS A 249 -13.83 4.65 6.62
CA LYS A 249 -12.84 3.75 7.23
C LYS A 249 -12.14 4.44 8.41
N THR A 250 -11.66 5.67 8.20
CA THR A 250 -10.97 6.46 9.23
C THR A 250 -11.89 6.74 10.44
N ILE A 251 -13.15 7.08 10.23
CA ILE A 251 -14.14 7.27 11.30
C ILE A 251 -14.33 5.99 12.11
N VAL A 252 -14.54 4.85 11.42
CA VAL A 252 -14.71 3.55 12.08
C VAL A 252 -13.46 3.16 12.86
N MET A 253 -12.26 3.41 12.34
CA MET A 253 -11.02 3.17 13.07
C MET A 253 -10.93 4.02 14.35
N HIS A 254 -11.27 5.31 14.29
CA HIS A 254 -11.34 6.16 15.49
C HIS A 254 -12.34 5.65 16.53
N LEU A 255 -13.53 5.22 16.09
CA LEU A 255 -14.55 4.66 16.98
C LEU A 255 -14.11 3.32 17.60
N LEU A 256 -13.47 2.45 16.82
CA LEU A 256 -12.89 1.20 17.31
C LEU A 256 -11.75 1.42 18.30
N ASN A 257 -10.99 2.51 18.15
CA ASN A 257 -9.93 2.88 19.06
C ASN A 257 -10.44 3.54 20.35
N ALA A 258 -11.64 4.14 20.31
CA ALA A 258 -12.25 4.82 21.45
C ALA A 258 -13.18 3.93 22.28
N MET A 259 -13.66 2.81 21.73
CA MET A 259 -14.65 1.94 22.35
C MET A 259 -14.26 0.47 22.22
N PRO A 260 -14.51 -0.36 23.25
CA PRO A 260 -14.15 -1.77 23.20
C PRO A 260 -14.93 -2.51 22.10
N VAL A 261 -14.30 -3.52 21.49
CA VAL A 261 -14.90 -4.30 20.39
C VAL A 261 -16.16 -5.07 20.83
N SER A 262 -16.32 -5.30 22.14
CA SER A 262 -17.54 -5.85 22.73
C SER A 262 -18.79 -4.99 22.53
N SER A 263 -18.64 -3.70 22.25
CA SER A 263 -19.74 -2.75 21.98
C SER A 263 -20.16 -2.70 20.51
N TRP A 264 -19.72 -3.69 19.71
CA TRP A 264 -20.02 -3.81 18.28
C TRP A 264 -20.83 -5.07 17.98
N ARG A 265 -21.59 -5.59 18.94
CA ARG A 265 -22.40 -6.79 18.76
C ARG A 265 -23.70 -6.49 18.03
N ARG A 266 -24.43 -7.54 17.65
CA ARG A 266 -25.72 -7.44 16.96
C ARG A 266 -26.73 -6.51 17.66
N ARG A 267 -26.81 -6.57 18.99
CA ARG A 267 -27.72 -5.73 19.78
C ARG A 267 -27.40 -4.22 19.69
N ASP A 268 -26.14 -3.89 19.42
CA ASP A 268 -25.62 -2.52 19.39
C ASP A 268 -25.56 -1.95 17.96
N LEU A 269 -25.97 -2.74 16.95
CA LEU A 269 -25.79 -2.42 15.53
C LEU A 269 -26.36 -1.04 15.16
N LEU A 270 -27.62 -0.77 15.51
CA LEU A 270 -28.28 0.50 15.18
C LEU A 270 -27.57 1.67 15.85
N LEU A 271 -27.16 1.52 17.11
CA LEU A 271 -26.41 2.54 17.83
C LEU A 271 -25.07 2.83 17.13
N ARG A 272 -24.33 1.79 16.72
CA ARG A 272 -23.07 1.95 15.98
C ARG A 272 -23.23 2.62 14.62
N LEU A 273 -24.33 2.36 13.91
CA LEU A 273 -24.63 3.07 12.67
C LEU A 273 -24.89 4.56 12.92
N VAL A 274 -25.65 4.88 13.97
CA VAL A 274 -25.88 6.27 14.41
C VAL A 274 -24.57 6.94 14.81
N ASP A 275 -23.70 6.27 15.57
CA ASP A 275 -22.41 6.84 15.99
C ASP A 275 -21.50 7.19 14.81
N ILE A 276 -21.50 6.36 13.75
CA ILE A 276 -20.74 6.63 12.53
C ILE A 276 -21.30 7.85 11.80
N SER A 277 -22.64 7.91 11.60
CA SER A 277 -23.28 9.07 10.95
C SER A 277 -23.08 10.37 11.76
N GLU A 278 -23.24 10.29 13.08
CA GLU A 278 -23.04 11.43 13.97
C GLU A 278 -21.57 11.89 14.00
N THR A 279 -20.62 10.96 14.01
CA THR A 279 -19.20 11.31 13.92
C THR A 279 -18.87 11.95 12.59
N LEU A 280 -19.42 11.44 11.47
CA LEU A 280 -19.30 12.06 10.17
C LEU A 280 -19.85 13.50 10.18
N ARG A 281 -21.06 13.70 10.72
CA ARG A 281 -21.68 15.01 10.87
C ARG A 281 -20.79 15.98 11.65
N LEU A 282 -20.25 15.55 12.79
CA LEU A 282 -19.35 16.36 13.61
C LEU A 282 -18.07 16.72 12.85
N CYS A 283 -17.46 15.76 12.15
CA CYS A 283 -16.28 15.98 11.32
C CYS A 283 -16.54 16.96 10.18
N VAL A 284 -17.68 16.86 9.49
CA VAL A 284 -18.04 17.79 8.40
C VAL A 284 -18.25 19.20 8.95
N LYS A 285 -19.00 19.35 10.04
CA LYS A 285 -19.21 20.67 10.69
C LYS A 285 -17.91 21.31 11.15
N ALA A 286 -17.01 20.51 11.71
CA ALA A 286 -15.68 20.95 12.12
C ALA A 286 -14.72 21.13 10.94
N LYS A 287 -15.10 20.71 9.72
CA LYS A 287 -14.25 20.61 8.52
C LYS A 287 -12.96 19.85 8.80
N ARG A 288 -13.05 18.85 9.68
CA ARG A 288 -11.89 18.17 10.25
C ARG A 288 -12.16 16.69 10.50
N LEU A 289 -11.38 15.87 9.81
CA LEU A 289 -11.23 14.45 10.07
C LEU A 289 -9.74 14.14 10.14
N ASN A 290 -9.24 13.88 11.34
CA ASN A 290 -7.83 13.60 11.56
C ASN A 290 -7.47 12.22 11.00
N HIS A 291 -6.32 12.09 10.33
CA HIS A 291 -5.76 10.81 9.91
C HIS A 291 -5.65 9.86 11.11
N PHE A 292 -5.95 8.57 10.93
CA PHE A 292 -5.98 7.61 12.04
C PHE A 292 -4.60 7.21 12.57
N ILE A 293 -3.64 6.95 11.68
CA ILE A 293 -2.29 6.48 12.07
C ILE A 293 -1.38 7.64 12.54
N VAL A 294 -1.21 8.68 11.72
CA VAL A 294 -0.23 9.75 11.97
C VAL A 294 -0.58 10.63 13.18
N GLY A 295 0.36 10.76 14.12
CA GLY A 295 0.16 11.55 15.34
C GLY A 295 -0.81 10.93 16.36
N ASN A 296 -1.23 9.67 16.16
CA ASN A 296 -2.11 8.98 17.08
C ASN A 296 -1.30 8.19 18.12
N TRP A 297 -1.26 8.70 19.35
CA TRP A 297 -0.57 8.10 20.48
C TRP A 297 -1.36 6.98 21.16
N ARG A 298 -2.61 6.72 20.75
CA ARG A 298 -3.48 5.68 21.30
C ARG A 298 -3.51 4.41 20.44
N LEU A 299 -2.54 4.23 19.55
CA LEU A 299 -2.48 3.01 18.74
C LEU A 299 -2.09 1.81 19.61
N PRO A 300 -2.58 0.61 19.27
CA PRO A 300 -2.10 -0.63 19.87
C PRO A 300 -0.57 -0.77 19.81
N VAL A 301 0.02 -1.35 20.86
CA VAL A 301 1.48 -1.50 21.02
C VAL A 301 2.12 -2.42 19.97
N ASP A 302 1.35 -3.29 19.34
CA ASP A 302 1.80 -4.15 18.24
C ASP A 302 1.96 -3.40 16.91
N ILE A 303 1.47 -2.16 16.81
CA ILE A 303 1.61 -1.32 15.61
C ILE A 303 2.85 -0.44 15.75
N ILE A 304 3.98 -0.95 15.26
CA ILE A 304 5.26 -0.24 15.22
C ILE A 304 5.24 0.87 14.16
N LEU A 305 5.53 2.10 14.58
CA LEU A 305 5.67 3.28 13.71
C LEU A 305 7.00 4.00 14.00
N PRO A 306 7.60 4.70 13.01
CA PRO A 306 8.74 5.58 13.24
C PRO A 306 8.37 6.73 14.20
N GLU A 307 9.33 7.17 15.02
CA GLU A 307 9.11 8.17 16.08
C GLU A 307 8.55 9.50 15.55
N ASP A 308 9.03 9.95 14.40
CA ASP A 308 8.60 11.17 13.76
C ASP A 308 7.19 11.07 13.15
N VAL A 309 6.71 9.88 12.81
CA VAL A 309 5.29 9.64 12.43
C VAL A 309 4.41 9.71 13.67
N HIS A 310 4.89 9.16 14.79
CA HIS A 310 4.22 9.21 16.08
C HIS A 310 4.06 10.64 16.61
N ARG A 311 5.07 11.49 16.40
CA ARG A 311 5.09 12.89 16.83
C ARG A 311 4.59 13.89 15.79
N ALA A 312 4.30 13.44 14.57
CA ALA A 312 3.85 14.33 13.50
C ALA A 312 2.50 14.96 13.83
N LYS A 313 2.30 16.20 13.35
CA LYS A 313 0.99 16.84 13.33
C LYS A 313 0.03 16.00 12.48
N THR A 314 -1.08 15.56 13.07
CA THR A 314 -2.05 14.73 12.38
C THR A 314 -2.66 15.44 11.16
N PRO A 315 -2.52 14.88 9.93
CA PRO A 315 -3.11 15.42 8.73
C PRO A 315 -4.65 15.45 8.80
N ASN A 316 -5.26 16.51 8.26
CA ASN A 316 -6.71 16.63 8.15
C ASN A 316 -7.17 16.12 6.78
N LEU A 317 -7.89 15.00 6.74
CA LEU A 317 -8.47 14.44 5.51
C LEU A 317 -9.57 15.35 4.91
N PHE A 318 -10.21 16.18 5.73
CA PHE A 318 -11.22 17.16 5.33
C PHE A 318 -10.65 18.57 5.09
N HIS A 319 -9.34 18.69 4.89
CA HIS A 319 -8.70 19.98 4.61
C HIS A 319 -9.33 20.71 3.40
N HIS A 320 -9.76 19.98 2.37
CA HIS A 320 -10.46 20.56 1.21
C HIS A 320 -11.78 21.26 1.59
N LEU A 321 -12.49 20.80 2.64
CA LEU A 321 -13.71 21.46 3.14
C LEU A 321 -13.41 22.80 3.82
N GLN A 322 -12.18 23.01 4.30
CA GLN A 322 -11.72 24.31 4.82
C GLN A 322 -11.47 25.29 3.69
N GLN A 323 -10.94 24.81 2.57
CA GLN A 323 -10.55 25.64 1.42
C GLN A 323 -11.70 25.93 0.45
N GLN A 324 -12.67 25.03 0.35
CA GLN A 324 -13.72 25.08 -0.68
C GLN A 324 -15.12 25.18 -0.05
N PRO A 325 -15.72 26.38 0.04
CA PRO A 325 -17.06 26.55 0.60
C PRO A 325 -18.15 25.76 -0.11
N ALA A 326 -18.03 25.56 -1.42
CA ALA A 326 -18.97 24.74 -2.20
C ALA A 326 -18.92 23.27 -1.79
N ALA A 327 -17.73 22.68 -1.69
CA ALA A 327 -17.54 21.31 -1.22
C ALA A 327 -18.08 21.11 0.20
N HIS A 328 -17.86 22.10 1.10
CA HIS A 328 -18.44 22.06 2.45
C HIS A 328 -19.97 22.12 2.43
N ARG A 329 -20.59 23.01 1.64
CA ARG A 329 -22.05 23.07 1.53
C ARG A 329 -22.63 21.76 0.99
N GLN A 330 -21.99 21.20 -0.03
CA GLN A 330 -22.37 19.91 -0.60
C GLN A 330 -22.28 18.80 0.46
N ALA A 331 -21.15 18.68 1.16
CA ALA A 331 -20.98 17.73 2.26
C ALA A 331 -22.04 17.92 3.36
N ILE A 332 -22.42 19.17 3.68
CA ILE A 332 -23.47 19.47 4.67
C ILE A 332 -24.85 18.96 4.23
N CYS A 333 -25.18 19.09 2.94
CA CYS A 333 -26.43 18.57 2.39
C CYS A 333 -26.42 17.03 2.37
N GLU A 334 -25.30 16.46 1.94
CA GLU A 334 -25.13 15.02 1.76
C GLU A 334 -25.16 14.24 3.06
N TYR A 335 -24.50 14.69 4.14
CA TYR A 335 -24.52 13.93 5.39
C TYR A 335 -25.93 13.87 6.01
N ARG A 336 -26.83 14.82 5.71
CA ARG A 336 -28.21 14.79 6.23
C ARG A 336 -29.07 13.67 5.65
N LEU A 337 -28.60 13.08 4.56
CA LEU A 337 -29.24 11.94 3.89
C LEU A 337 -28.66 10.59 4.34
N LEU A 338 -27.61 10.61 5.16
CA LEU A 338 -26.91 9.45 5.73
C LEU A 338 -27.30 9.25 7.20
#